data_AF-A0AAX4HUA7-F1
#
_entry.id   AF-A0AAX4HUA7-F1
#
_cell.length_a   1.000
_cell.length_b   1.000
_cell.length_c   1.000
_cell.angle_alpha   90.00
_cell.angle_beta   90.00
_cell.angle_gamma   90.00
#
_symmetry.space_group_name_H-M   'P 1'
#
loop_
_entity.id
_entity.type
_entity.pdbx_description
1 polymer ?
#
loop_
_entity_poly.entity_id
_entity_poly.type
_entity_poly.pdbx_seq_one_letter_code
_entity_poly.pdbx_strand_id
1 'polypeptide(L)'
;MKTFILLLAVSTSALANNVAPFIEGLKADLLLSKTSRAQELHHHVRIRPFGPLGQVMSPDAVATYNGNLNLINLDKALLNGSSIKDACEIRGPQYATYKNSTIFHELGHAEIDVFIEEKETTIDEELVSFYESTLKPFYKKNFPGFNPHTVFHEHFSYYRSDFVDFFYNEVDKIFMLNGYNKMKNSCFLTAQLKKQLAEGVSLEEFVGLLGNAQEAFQTEIAPQYVFVKGKDIDLFKAPNHESILKETYRLFWNYHLNFYGQAYNQKELVKRLSGTTVARTIEACRKKFWQDFHVSN
;
A
#
# COMPACT_ATOMS: atom_id res chain seq x y z
N MET A 1 4.35 12.87 54.17
CA MET A 1 3.98 12.81 52.74
C MET A 1 5.23 12.48 51.93
N LYS A 2 5.28 11.31 51.29
CA LYS A 2 6.38 10.95 50.37
C LYS A 2 5.90 11.26 48.95
N THR A 3 6.42 12.33 48.36
CA THR A 3 6.18 12.68 46.97
C THR A 3 6.94 11.69 46.09
N PHE A 4 6.22 10.76 45.46
CA PHE A 4 6.76 9.94 44.38
C PHE A 4 6.90 10.85 43.15
N ILE A 5 8.11 11.32 42.88
CA ILE A 5 8.44 11.94 41.60
C ILE A 5 8.58 10.78 40.60
N LEU A 6 7.50 10.51 39.86
CA LEU A 6 7.54 9.62 38.71
C LEU A 6 8.33 10.35 37.62
N LEU A 7 9.64 10.11 37.55
CA LEU A 7 10.42 10.45 36.36
C LEU A 7 9.86 9.61 35.21
N LEU A 8 8.98 10.20 34.40
CA LEU A 8 8.77 9.78 33.03
C LEU A 8 10.13 9.95 32.33
N ALA A 9 10.91 8.87 32.31
CA ALA A 9 12.07 8.76 31.44
C ALA A 9 11.55 8.85 30.01
N VAL A 10 11.48 10.08 29.48
CA VAL A 10 11.31 10.33 28.05
C VAL A 10 12.58 9.78 27.42
N SER A 11 12.53 8.51 27.01
CA SER A 11 13.65 7.89 26.31
C SER A 11 13.95 8.76 25.09
N THR A 12 15.13 9.40 25.09
CA THR A 12 15.68 10.16 23.97
C THR A 12 16.20 9.24 22.86
N SER A 13 15.54 8.08 22.69
CA SER A 13 15.73 7.20 21.55
C SER A 13 15.64 8.06 20.29
N ALA A 14 16.68 8.01 19.46
CA ALA A 14 16.75 8.75 18.21
C ALA A 14 15.42 8.62 17.48
N LEU A 15 14.70 9.74 17.42
CA LEU A 15 13.46 9.84 16.68
C LEU A 15 13.82 9.63 15.21
N ALA A 16 13.37 8.52 14.65
CA ALA A 16 13.20 8.50 13.22
C ALA A 16 12.11 9.52 12.87
N ASN A 17 12.26 10.22 11.77
CA ASN A 17 11.27 11.17 11.29
C ASN A 17 11.16 11.14 9.77
N ASN A 18 11.88 10.23 9.12
CA ASN A 18 11.97 10.20 7.68
C ASN A 18 11.31 8.92 7.14
N VAL A 19 10.16 9.11 6.51
CA VAL A 19 9.45 8.05 5.76
C VAL A 19 9.80 8.04 4.27
N ALA A 20 10.55 9.03 3.77
CA ALA A 20 10.78 9.20 2.34
C ALA A 20 11.41 7.98 1.66
N PRO A 21 12.43 7.29 2.22
CA PRO A 21 12.97 6.09 1.59
C PRO A 21 11.91 4.99 1.42
N PHE A 22 11.09 4.77 2.44
CA PHE A 22 9.98 3.81 2.37
C PHE A 22 8.98 4.18 1.28
N ILE A 23 8.57 5.45 1.22
CA ILE A 23 7.57 5.96 0.28
C ILE A 23 8.08 5.93 -1.17
N GLU A 24 9.34 6.31 -1.42
CA GLU A 24 9.92 6.22 -2.76
C GLU A 24 10.14 4.77 -3.20
N GLY A 25 10.49 3.89 -2.27
CA GLY A 25 10.51 2.45 -2.50
C GLY A 25 9.15 1.92 -2.94
N LEU A 26 8.07 2.26 -2.20
CA LEU A 26 6.69 1.89 -2.56
C LEU A 26 6.31 2.44 -3.94
N LYS A 27 6.64 3.69 -4.23
CA LYS A 27 6.38 4.32 -5.53
C LYS A 27 6.99 3.53 -6.68
N ALA A 28 8.26 3.15 -6.54
CA ALA A 28 8.98 2.39 -7.55
C ALA A 28 8.40 0.97 -7.69
N ASP A 29 8.11 0.30 -6.58
CA ASP A 29 7.63 -1.08 -6.55
C ASP A 29 6.19 -1.23 -7.07
N LEU A 30 5.32 -0.27 -6.75
CA LEU A 30 3.90 -0.26 -7.12
C LEU A 30 3.61 0.58 -8.38
N LEU A 31 4.64 1.16 -9.00
CA LEU A 31 4.54 2.02 -10.19
C LEU A 31 3.61 3.23 -9.99
N LEU A 32 3.66 3.84 -8.80
CA LEU A 32 2.90 5.06 -8.48
C LEU A 32 3.50 6.27 -9.20
N SER A 33 2.66 7.19 -9.66
CA SER A 33 3.14 8.40 -10.35
C SER A 33 3.42 9.57 -9.41
N LYS A 34 2.83 9.54 -8.21
CA LYS A 34 2.94 10.59 -7.20
C LYS A 34 3.15 9.97 -5.81
N THR A 35 3.69 10.77 -4.90
CA THR A 35 3.89 10.43 -3.48
C THR A 35 3.86 11.68 -2.60
N SER A 36 3.37 12.82 -3.11
CA SER A 36 3.55 14.12 -2.45
C SER A 36 2.95 14.15 -1.05
N ARG A 37 1.75 13.57 -0.88
CA ARG A 37 1.08 13.54 0.43
C ARG A 37 1.87 12.75 1.48
N ALA A 38 2.35 11.56 1.12
CA ALA A 38 3.15 10.74 2.02
C ALA A 38 4.55 11.33 2.28
N GLN A 39 5.09 12.11 1.34
CA GLN A 39 6.32 12.89 1.56
C GLN A 39 6.09 14.05 2.53
N GLU A 40 5.01 14.81 2.38
CA GLU A 40 4.67 15.91 3.30
C GLU A 40 4.50 15.40 4.75
N LEU A 41 3.95 14.19 4.90
CA LEU A 41 3.72 13.55 6.20
C LEU A 41 4.99 13.41 7.06
N HIS A 42 6.20 13.34 6.48
CA HIS A 42 7.45 13.22 7.26
C HIS A 42 7.67 14.39 8.21
N HIS A 43 7.06 15.56 7.97
CA HIS A 43 7.20 16.74 8.82
C HIS A 43 6.29 16.71 10.04
N HIS A 44 5.27 15.85 10.00
CA HIS A 44 4.22 15.81 11.02
C HIS A 44 4.34 14.57 11.90
N VAL A 45 4.84 13.46 11.35
CA VAL A 45 4.92 12.18 12.05
C VAL A 45 6.27 11.98 12.73
N ARG A 46 6.22 11.50 13.96
CA ARG A 46 7.38 10.99 14.69
C ARG A 46 7.43 9.48 14.56
N ILE A 47 8.64 8.93 14.53
CA ILE A 47 8.85 7.51 14.33
C ILE A 47 9.81 7.00 15.42
N ARG A 48 9.45 5.89 16.08
CA ARG A 48 10.29 5.28 17.11
C ARG A 48 10.27 3.76 17.00
N PRO A 49 11.36 3.07 17.37
CA PRO A 49 11.29 1.63 17.59
C PRO A 49 10.34 1.34 18.75
N PHE A 50 9.69 0.17 18.74
CA PHE A 50 8.96 -0.31 19.90
C PHE A 50 9.84 -0.28 21.15
N GLY A 51 9.35 0.38 22.20
CA GLY A 51 9.94 0.27 23.53
C GLY A 51 9.66 -1.12 24.15
N PRO A 52 10.31 -1.47 25.28
CA PRO A 52 10.11 -2.76 25.95
C PRO A 52 8.64 -3.06 26.27
N LEU A 53 7.88 -2.06 26.72
CA LEU A 53 6.45 -2.20 26.99
C LEU A 53 5.61 -2.36 25.71
N GLY A 54 6.00 -1.69 24.61
CA GLY A 54 5.32 -1.82 23.33
C GLY A 54 5.47 -3.22 22.74
N GLN A 55 6.67 -3.82 22.87
CA GLN A 55 6.91 -5.21 22.45
C GLN A 55 6.12 -6.22 23.27
N VAL A 56 5.86 -5.95 24.56
CA VAL A 56 5.05 -6.85 25.40
C VAL A 56 3.56 -6.71 25.11
N MET A 57 3.08 -5.49 24.85
CA MET A 57 1.67 -5.21 24.60
C MET A 57 1.23 -5.61 23.19
N SER A 58 2.15 -5.58 22.23
CA SER A 58 1.88 -5.89 20.81
C SER A 58 3.02 -6.74 20.23
N PRO A 59 3.23 -7.98 20.73
CA PRO A 59 4.40 -8.80 20.37
C PRO A 59 4.45 -9.15 18.89
N ASP A 60 3.30 -9.20 18.22
CA ASP A 60 3.18 -9.55 16.81
C ASP A 60 3.00 -8.32 15.89
N ALA A 61 2.93 -7.10 16.45
CA ALA A 61 2.72 -5.89 15.66
C ALA A 61 4.01 -5.47 14.94
N VAL A 62 3.90 -5.23 13.64
CA VAL A 62 4.98 -4.71 12.80
C VAL A 62 5.13 -3.20 12.98
N ALA A 63 3.99 -2.50 13.10
CA ALA A 63 3.90 -1.09 13.39
C ALA A 63 2.61 -0.80 14.17
N THR A 64 2.54 0.35 14.84
CA THR A 64 1.34 0.88 15.51
C THR A 64 1.37 2.41 15.49
N TYR A 65 0.22 3.06 15.40
CA TYR A 65 0.09 4.51 15.45
C TYR A 65 -0.52 5.01 16.77
N ASN A 66 -0.06 6.19 17.22
CA ASN A 66 -0.62 6.92 18.35
C ASN A 66 -1.00 8.34 17.92
N GLY A 67 -2.30 8.58 17.71
CA GLY A 67 -2.85 9.87 17.26
C GLY A 67 -2.57 11.03 18.20
N ASN A 68 -2.53 10.81 19.52
CA ASN A 68 -2.27 11.88 20.48
C ASN A 68 -0.85 12.46 20.38
N LEU A 69 0.10 11.68 19.87
CA LEU A 69 1.51 12.06 19.76
C LEU A 69 1.98 12.18 18.31
N ASN A 70 1.09 11.90 17.35
CA ASN A 70 1.42 11.66 15.94
C ASN A 70 2.67 10.78 15.79
N LEU A 71 2.64 9.63 16.47
CA LEU A 71 3.79 8.75 16.65
C LEU A 71 3.52 7.37 16.07
N ILE A 72 4.36 6.95 15.13
CA ILE A 72 4.44 5.56 14.65
C ILE A 72 5.52 4.84 15.45
N ASN A 73 5.13 3.75 16.12
CA ASN A 73 6.07 2.77 16.66
C ASN A 73 6.21 1.61 15.67
N LEU A 74 7.42 1.10 15.48
CA LEU A 74 7.69 -0.01 14.57
C LEU A 74 8.79 -0.93 15.08
N ASP A 75 8.90 -2.12 14.48
CA ASP A 75 10.03 -3.00 14.73
C ASP A 75 11.34 -2.29 14.34
N LYS A 76 12.32 -2.32 15.26
CA LYS A 76 13.65 -1.77 15.04
C LYS A 76 14.33 -2.35 13.80
N ALA A 77 14.00 -3.59 13.42
CA ALA A 77 14.52 -4.21 12.21
C ALA A 77 14.10 -3.49 10.91
N LEU A 78 13.07 -2.65 10.95
CA LEU A 78 12.53 -1.89 9.80
C LEU A 78 13.10 -0.47 9.73
N LEU A 79 13.99 -0.10 10.66
CA LEU A 79 14.66 1.19 10.70
C LEU A 79 16.08 1.10 10.13
N ASN A 80 16.50 2.17 9.46
CA ASN A 80 17.88 2.47 9.13
C ASN A 80 18.23 3.84 9.71
N GLY A 81 18.84 3.84 10.91
CA GLY A 81 19.09 5.06 11.67
C GLY A 81 17.80 5.79 12.03
N SER A 82 17.61 6.99 11.50
CA SER A 82 16.44 7.85 11.71
C SER A 82 15.39 7.76 10.58
N SER A 83 15.46 6.73 9.73
CA SER A 83 14.54 6.54 8.61
C SER A 83 13.90 5.16 8.65
N ILE A 84 12.67 5.04 8.15
CA ILE A 84 12.12 3.74 7.75
C ILE A 84 12.94 3.25 6.55
N LYS A 85 13.27 1.96 6.53
CA LYS A 85 13.95 1.33 5.38
C LYS A 85 13.14 1.47 4.11
N ASP A 86 13.83 1.39 2.98
CA ASP A 86 13.19 1.33 1.67
C ASP A 86 12.21 0.14 1.59
N ALA A 87 11.06 0.34 0.95
CA ALA A 87 10.02 -0.70 0.89
C ALA A 87 10.48 -1.98 0.17
N CYS A 88 11.38 -1.87 -0.81
CA CYS A 88 11.99 -3.01 -1.49
C CYS A 88 12.89 -3.81 -0.54
N GLU A 89 13.66 -3.11 0.32
CA GLU A 89 14.48 -3.75 1.35
C GLU A 89 13.63 -4.48 2.40
N ILE A 90 12.52 -3.87 2.82
CA ILE A 90 11.60 -4.46 3.81
C ILE A 90 10.91 -5.71 3.26
N ARG A 91 10.46 -5.65 2.00
CA ARG A 91 9.82 -6.78 1.31
C ARG A 91 10.76 -7.98 1.26
N GLY A 92 12.03 -7.73 0.96
CA GLY A 92 13.10 -8.72 0.91
C GLY A 92 12.82 -9.88 -0.08
N PRO A 93 13.64 -10.94 -0.06
CA PRO A 93 13.48 -12.10 -0.92
C PRO A 93 12.33 -13.04 -0.52
N GLN A 94 11.62 -12.76 0.57
CA GLN A 94 10.55 -13.61 1.11
C GLN A 94 9.14 -13.01 0.95
N TYR A 95 8.98 -11.92 0.18
CA TYR A 95 7.69 -11.27 -0.05
C TYR A 95 6.94 -10.93 1.24
N ALA A 96 7.61 -10.25 2.18
CA ALA A 96 6.95 -9.74 3.37
C ALA A 96 6.07 -8.51 3.05
N THR A 97 5.17 -8.60 2.05
CA THR A 97 4.29 -7.50 1.60
C THR A 97 3.47 -6.98 2.77
N TYR A 98 3.02 -7.87 3.66
CA TYR A 98 2.31 -7.52 4.88
C TYR A 98 3.04 -6.46 5.72
N LYS A 99 4.38 -6.43 5.75
CA LYS A 99 5.12 -5.40 6.50
C LYS A 99 4.97 -4.03 5.86
N ASN A 100 5.06 -3.97 4.53
CA ASN A 100 4.85 -2.74 3.78
C ASN A 100 3.38 -2.29 3.91
N SER A 101 2.43 -3.20 3.79
CA SER A 101 1.00 -2.94 4.00
C SER A 101 0.73 -2.41 5.41
N THR A 102 1.30 -3.02 6.46
CA THR A 102 1.14 -2.55 7.85
C THR A 102 1.79 -1.19 8.09
N ILE A 103 2.99 -0.91 7.56
CA ILE A 103 3.57 0.45 7.70
C ILE A 103 2.68 1.48 6.99
N PHE A 104 2.19 1.15 5.78
CA PHE A 104 1.32 2.04 5.02
C PHE A 104 -0.07 2.22 5.65
N HIS A 105 -0.57 1.21 6.36
CA HIS A 105 -1.74 1.27 7.23
C HIS A 105 -1.57 2.31 8.33
N GLU A 106 -0.46 2.27 9.08
CA GLU A 106 -0.22 3.23 10.17
C GLU A 106 -0.03 4.66 9.67
N LEU A 107 0.57 4.83 8.48
CA LEU A 107 0.60 6.13 7.79
C LEU A 107 -0.80 6.58 7.36
N GLY A 108 -1.73 5.64 7.15
CA GLY A 108 -3.18 5.85 7.00
C GLY A 108 -3.76 6.70 8.09
N HIS A 109 -3.59 6.27 9.33
CA HIS A 109 -4.08 7.01 10.50
C HIS A 109 -3.47 8.40 10.60
N ALA A 110 -2.16 8.51 10.37
CA ALA A 110 -1.46 9.78 10.42
C ALA A 110 -1.95 10.76 9.33
N GLU A 111 -2.21 10.30 8.11
CA GLU A 111 -2.78 11.15 7.05
C GLU A 111 -4.19 11.62 7.37
N ILE A 112 -4.98 10.81 8.06
CA ILE A 112 -6.30 11.24 8.51
C ILE A 112 -6.16 12.39 9.51
N ASP A 113 -5.38 12.20 10.57
CA ASP A 113 -5.19 13.17 11.64
C ASP A 113 -4.56 14.48 11.16
N VAL A 114 -3.59 14.40 10.24
CA VAL A 114 -2.81 15.58 9.82
C VAL A 114 -3.50 16.35 8.70
N PHE A 115 -4.09 15.65 7.73
CA PHE A 115 -4.51 16.28 6.47
C PHE A 115 -6.01 16.18 6.23
N ILE A 116 -6.59 14.99 6.38
CA ILE A 116 -7.99 14.76 6.00
C ILE A 116 -8.91 15.52 6.95
N GLU A 117 -8.71 15.38 8.27
CA GLU A 117 -9.53 16.07 9.27
C GLU A 117 -9.38 17.59 9.24
N GLU A 118 -8.19 18.07 8.88
CA GLU A 118 -7.89 19.49 8.68
C GLU A 118 -8.39 20.04 7.33
N LYS A 119 -8.91 19.15 6.45
CA LYS A 119 -9.53 19.51 5.17
C LYS A 119 -8.62 20.34 4.26
N GLU A 120 -7.35 19.97 4.17
CA GLU A 120 -6.37 20.78 3.45
C GLU A 120 -6.65 20.94 1.95
N THR A 121 -7.36 19.99 1.34
CA THR A 121 -7.73 20.02 -0.08
C THR A 121 -9.22 19.73 -0.27
N THR A 122 -9.73 20.01 -1.47
CA THR A 122 -11.13 19.70 -1.84
C THR A 122 -11.47 18.22 -1.75
N ILE A 123 -10.50 17.32 -1.94
CA ILE A 123 -10.71 15.88 -1.80
C ILE A 123 -10.80 15.50 -0.32
N ASP A 124 -10.01 16.14 0.54
CA ASP A 124 -10.10 15.97 1.99
C ASP A 124 -11.47 16.47 2.50
N GLU A 125 -11.91 17.63 2.02
CA GLU A 125 -13.24 18.19 2.30
C GLU A 125 -14.38 17.25 1.88
N GLU A 126 -14.30 16.63 0.69
CA GLU A 126 -15.28 15.65 0.20
C GLU A 126 -15.34 14.43 1.13
N LEU A 127 -14.18 13.88 1.50
CA LEU A 127 -14.07 12.74 2.42
C LEU A 127 -14.66 13.05 3.78
N VAL A 128 -14.31 14.19 4.39
CA VAL A 128 -14.85 14.57 5.70
C VAL A 128 -16.34 14.83 5.63
N SER A 129 -16.82 15.47 4.57
CA SER A 129 -18.25 15.73 4.37
C SER A 129 -19.05 14.43 4.24
N PHE A 130 -18.54 13.46 3.47
CA PHE A 130 -19.14 12.13 3.36
C PHE A 130 -19.07 11.35 4.67
N TYR A 131 -17.94 11.44 5.39
CA TYR A 131 -17.81 10.83 6.71
C TYR A 131 -18.86 11.36 7.69
N GLU A 132 -18.99 12.67 7.84
CA GLU A 132 -19.90 13.29 8.79
C GLU A 132 -21.37 13.06 8.45
N SER A 133 -21.73 13.15 7.16
CA SER A 133 -23.12 13.03 6.70
C SER A 133 -23.60 11.58 6.54
N THR A 134 -22.71 10.65 6.21
CA THR A 134 -23.08 9.30 5.77
C THR A 134 -22.42 8.21 6.61
N LEU A 135 -21.08 8.13 6.63
CA LEU A 135 -20.38 7.02 7.31
C LEU A 135 -20.57 7.04 8.82
N LYS A 136 -20.46 8.21 9.46
CA LYS A 136 -20.59 8.35 10.91
C LYS A 136 -21.98 7.92 11.39
N PRO A 137 -23.10 8.37 10.79
CA PRO A 137 -24.42 7.80 11.08
C PRO A 137 -24.51 6.29 10.82
N PHE A 138 -23.95 5.81 9.71
CA PHE A 138 -23.94 4.39 9.35
C PHE A 138 -23.22 3.53 10.41
N TYR A 139 -22.02 3.93 10.83
CA TYR A 139 -21.25 3.22 11.87
C TYR A 139 -21.95 3.28 13.23
N LYS A 140 -22.47 4.44 13.63
CA LYS A 140 -23.24 4.56 14.89
C LYS A 140 -24.43 3.61 14.94
N LYS A 141 -25.14 3.47 13.83
CA LYS A 141 -26.34 2.64 13.73
C LYS A 141 -26.01 1.15 13.71
N ASN A 142 -25.03 0.75 12.90
CA ASN A 142 -24.79 -0.66 12.60
C ASN A 142 -23.74 -1.32 13.50
N PHE A 143 -22.85 -0.55 14.12
CA PHE A 143 -21.78 -1.05 14.99
C PHE A 143 -21.84 -0.36 16.36
N PRO A 144 -22.94 -0.52 17.11
CA PRO A 144 -23.09 0.12 18.42
C PRO A 144 -22.00 -0.36 19.38
N GLY A 145 -21.41 0.57 20.13
CA GLY A 145 -20.32 0.30 21.08
C GLY A 145 -18.92 0.58 20.52
N PHE A 146 -18.78 0.81 19.22
CA PHE A 146 -17.55 1.31 18.63
C PHE A 146 -17.63 2.82 18.40
N ASN A 147 -16.49 3.52 18.54
CA ASN A 147 -16.43 4.94 18.18
C ASN A 147 -16.37 5.02 16.63
N PRO A 148 -17.34 5.69 15.97
CA PRO A 148 -17.36 5.84 14.51
C PRO A 148 -16.08 6.42 13.92
N HIS A 149 -15.43 7.31 14.66
CA HIS A 149 -14.16 7.93 14.27
C HIS A 149 -13.05 6.88 14.20
N THR A 150 -12.93 6.03 15.24
CA THR A 150 -12.00 4.90 15.22
C THR A 150 -12.32 3.91 14.11
N VAL A 151 -13.60 3.62 13.84
CA VAL A 151 -14.00 2.73 12.74
C VAL A 151 -13.60 3.33 11.39
N PHE A 152 -13.78 4.64 11.19
CA PHE A 152 -13.37 5.33 9.96
C PHE A 152 -11.86 5.28 9.75
N HIS A 153 -11.11 5.54 10.82
CA HIS A 153 -9.65 5.44 10.86
C HIS A 153 -9.18 4.05 10.39
N GLU A 154 -9.68 3.00 11.02
CA GLU A 154 -9.34 1.62 10.65
C GLU A 154 -9.81 1.30 9.23
N HIS A 155 -11.02 1.71 8.83
CA HIS A 155 -11.54 1.42 7.50
C HIS A 155 -10.70 2.01 6.36
N PHE A 156 -10.25 3.25 6.51
CA PHE A 156 -9.33 3.88 5.55
C PHE A 156 -7.95 3.22 5.57
N SER A 157 -7.40 2.91 6.74
CA SER A 157 -6.09 2.28 6.87
C SER A 157 -6.06 0.82 6.36
N TYR A 158 -7.14 0.06 6.55
CA TYR A 158 -7.30 -1.28 5.95
C TYR A 158 -7.43 -1.19 4.42
N TYR A 159 -8.18 -0.20 3.90
CA TYR A 159 -8.20 0.04 2.45
C TYR A 159 -6.79 0.28 1.89
N ARG A 160 -5.95 1.03 2.62
CA ARG A 160 -4.53 1.26 2.26
C ARG A 160 -3.69 -0.01 2.28
N SER A 161 -3.97 -0.92 3.21
CA SER A 161 -3.30 -2.22 3.29
C SER A 161 -3.62 -3.05 2.04
N ASP A 162 -4.92 -3.20 1.75
CA ASP A 162 -5.42 -3.93 0.59
C ASP A 162 -4.93 -3.31 -0.72
N PHE A 163 -4.83 -1.98 -0.78
CA PHE A 163 -4.26 -1.26 -1.91
C PHE A 163 -2.82 -1.69 -2.20
N VAL A 164 -1.96 -1.73 -1.18
CA VAL A 164 -0.55 -2.13 -1.33
C VAL A 164 -0.46 -3.58 -1.80
N ASP A 165 -1.18 -4.49 -1.15
CA ASP A 165 -1.16 -5.91 -1.51
C ASP A 165 -1.74 -6.16 -2.91
N PHE A 166 -2.82 -5.48 -3.28
CA PHE A 166 -3.40 -5.55 -4.62
C PHE A 166 -2.39 -5.12 -5.70
N PHE A 167 -1.78 -3.94 -5.56
CA PHE A 167 -0.84 -3.44 -6.57
C PHE A 167 0.45 -4.28 -6.65
N TYR A 168 0.94 -4.82 -5.53
CA TYR A 168 2.04 -5.78 -5.57
C TYR A 168 1.68 -7.01 -6.41
N ASN A 169 0.48 -7.56 -6.21
CA ASN A 169 0.01 -8.71 -6.96
C ASN A 169 -0.16 -8.38 -8.45
N GLU A 170 -0.70 -7.21 -8.81
CA GLU A 170 -0.86 -6.81 -10.21
C GLU A 170 0.48 -6.58 -10.92
N VAL A 171 1.45 -5.97 -10.24
CA VAL A 171 2.81 -5.79 -10.78
C VAL A 171 3.51 -7.14 -10.97
N ASP A 172 3.42 -8.05 -9.98
CA ASP A 172 4.01 -9.37 -10.08
C ASP A 172 3.35 -10.22 -11.17
N LYS A 173 2.02 -10.11 -11.35
CA LYS A 173 1.29 -10.73 -12.48
C LYS A 173 1.84 -10.26 -13.82
N ILE A 174 2.11 -8.95 -14.00
CA ILE A 174 2.70 -8.42 -15.23
C ILE A 174 4.09 -9.03 -15.45
N PHE A 175 4.95 -9.09 -14.43
CA PHE A 175 6.28 -9.71 -14.57
C PHE A 175 6.19 -11.18 -14.97
N MET A 176 5.33 -11.94 -14.32
CA MET A 176 5.14 -13.36 -14.59
C MET A 176 4.56 -13.60 -16.00
N LEU A 177 3.59 -12.78 -16.43
CA LEU A 177 3.02 -12.82 -17.78
C LEU A 177 4.09 -12.63 -18.87
N ASN A 178 5.05 -11.76 -18.56
CA ASN A 178 6.15 -11.39 -19.44
C ASN A 178 7.41 -12.26 -19.26
N GLY A 179 7.32 -13.38 -18.52
CA GLY A 179 8.41 -14.35 -18.42
C GLY A 179 9.58 -13.91 -17.56
N TYR A 180 9.34 -13.07 -16.55
CA TYR A 180 10.37 -12.59 -15.64
C TYR A 180 10.01 -12.87 -14.18
N ASN A 181 10.89 -13.57 -13.48
CA ASN A 181 10.78 -13.77 -12.04
C ASN A 181 11.66 -12.74 -11.34
N LYS A 182 11.03 -11.70 -10.78
CA LYS A 182 11.73 -10.58 -10.10
C LYS A 182 12.59 -11.06 -8.93
N MET A 183 12.19 -12.10 -8.22
CA MET A 183 12.90 -12.61 -7.02
C MET A 183 14.16 -13.36 -7.36
N LYS A 184 14.06 -14.26 -8.33
CA LYS A 184 15.19 -15.05 -8.80
C LYS A 184 16.06 -14.27 -9.76
N ASN A 185 15.65 -13.05 -10.12
CA ASN A 185 16.26 -12.23 -11.16
C ASN A 185 16.52 -13.07 -12.42
N SER A 186 15.50 -13.83 -12.83
CA SER A 186 15.66 -14.88 -13.84
C SER A 186 14.52 -14.85 -14.84
N CYS A 187 14.86 -15.15 -16.10
CA CYS A 187 13.89 -15.19 -17.18
C CYS A 187 13.44 -16.62 -17.46
N PHE A 188 12.19 -16.77 -17.86
CA PHE A 188 11.60 -18.06 -18.20
C PHE A 188 10.54 -17.89 -19.29
N LEU A 189 10.32 -18.95 -20.07
CA LEU A 189 9.36 -18.93 -21.17
C LEU A 189 7.99 -19.43 -20.69
N THR A 190 7.02 -18.51 -20.56
CA THR A 190 5.64 -18.85 -20.17
C THR A 190 4.94 -19.65 -21.28
N ALA A 191 3.84 -20.33 -20.95
CA ALA A 191 3.03 -21.03 -21.95
C ALA A 191 2.48 -20.06 -23.03
N GLN A 192 2.11 -18.84 -22.64
CA GLN A 192 1.65 -17.81 -23.57
C GLN A 192 2.76 -17.34 -24.51
N LEU A 193 3.97 -17.10 -23.98
CA LEU A 193 5.12 -16.72 -24.82
C LEU A 193 5.51 -17.85 -25.78
N LYS A 194 5.47 -19.12 -25.33
CA LYS A 194 5.66 -20.29 -26.22
C LYS A 194 4.66 -20.31 -27.36
N LYS A 195 3.39 -20.04 -27.06
CA LYS A 195 2.32 -19.99 -28.05
C LYS A 195 2.58 -18.89 -29.09
N GLN A 196 2.93 -17.68 -28.65
CA GLN A 196 3.28 -16.58 -29.56
C GLN A 196 4.44 -16.94 -30.50
N LEU A 197 5.51 -17.56 -29.98
CA LEU A 197 6.63 -18.02 -30.82
C LEU A 197 6.17 -19.03 -31.88
N ALA A 198 5.34 -20.00 -31.50
CA ALA A 198 4.80 -20.99 -32.44
C ALA A 198 3.84 -20.38 -33.49
N GLU A 199 3.18 -19.27 -33.16
CA GLU A 199 2.33 -18.50 -34.08
C GLU A 199 3.12 -17.61 -35.05
N GLY A 200 4.45 -17.54 -34.92
CA GLY A 200 5.32 -16.81 -35.84
C GLY A 200 5.23 -15.29 -35.69
N VAL A 201 4.92 -14.78 -34.48
CA VAL A 201 4.89 -13.33 -34.24
C VAL A 201 6.24 -12.68 -34.53
N SER A 202 6.21 -11.43 -35.01
CA SER A 202 7.43 -10.68 -35.29
C SER A 202 8.24 -10.44 -34.01
N LEU A 203 9.54 -10.16 -34.15
CA LEU A 203 10.40 -9.81 -33.00
C LEU A 203 9.85 -8.59 -32.26
N GLU A 204 9.37 -7.57 -32.98
CA GLU A 204 8.84 -6.34 -32.41
C GLU A 204 7.60 -6.60 -31.54
N GLU A 205 6.65 -7.39 -32.05
CA GLU A 205 5.47 -7.81 -31.28
C GLU A 205 5.86 -8.71 -30.10
N PHE A 206 6.84 -9.60 -30.29
CA PHE A 206 7.28 -10.52 -29.25
C PHE A 206 8.05 -9.85 -28.12
N VAL A 207 8.70 -8.71 -28.31
CA VAL A 207 9.36 -8.00 -27.19
C VAL A 207 8.40 -7.07 -26.46
N GLY A 208 7.32 -6.64 -27.10
CA GLY A 208 6.32 -5.76 -26.52
C GLY A 208 5.67 -6.33 -25.26
N LEU A 209 5.64 -5.55 -24.18
CA LEU A 209 5.08 -5.98 -22.89
C LEU A 209 3.61 -6.38 -23.02
N LEU A 210 3.29 -7.54 -22.44
CA LEU A 210 1.93 -8.06 -22.35
C LEU A 210 1.24 -7.49 -21.12
N GLY A 211 -0.06 -7.24 -21.26
CA GLY A 211 -1.02 -7.04 -20.17
C GLY A 211 -2.36 -7.65 -20.58
N ASN A 212 -3.21 -7.95 -19.62
CA ASN A 212 -4.58 -8.34 -19.88
C ASN A 212 -5.44 -7.09 -20.08
N ALA A 213 -6.51 -7.25 -20.84
CA ALA A 213 -7.60 -6.29 -20.89
C ALA A 213 -8.44 -6.42 -19.61
N GLN A 214 -7.88 -5.98 -18.48
CA GLN A 214 -8.62 -5.94 -17.23
C GLN A 214 -9.45 -4.65 -17.14
N GLU A 215 -10.61 -4.76 -16.52
CA GLU A 215 -11.45 -3.61 -16.14
C GLU A 215 -10.73 -2.70 -15.13
N ALA A 216 -11.42 -1.65 -14.70
CA ALA A 216 -10.91 -0.71 -13.71
C ALA A 216 -10.58 -1.43 -12.39
N PHE A 217 -9.40 -1.16 -11.82
CA PHE A 217 -8.99 -1.72 -10.53
C PHE A 217 -9.79 -1.20 -9.32
N GLN A 218 -10.55 -0.11 -9.51
CA GLN A 218 -11.31 0.54 -8.45
C GLN A 218 -12.23 -0.41 -7.67
N THR A 219 -12.78 -1.44 -8.31
CA THR A 219 -13.71 -2.39 -7.69
C THR A 219 -13.03 -3.56 -6.98
N GLU A 220 -11.71 -3.69 -7.10
CA GLU A 220 -10.96 -4.83 -6.57
C GLU A 220 -10.46 -4.62 -5.13
N ILE A 221 -10.47 -3.37 -4.64
CA ILE A 221 -10.02 -3.00 -3.29
C ILE A 221 -11.24 -2.65 -2.44
N ALA A 222 -11.67 -3.59 -1.60
CA ALA A 222 -12.87 -3.47 -0.80
C ALA A 222 -12.72 -4.25 0.53
N PRO A 223 -12.07 -3.66 1.55
CA PRO A 223 -11.88 -4.33 2.84
C PRO A 223 -13.23 -4.70 3.45
N GLN A 224 -13.47 -6.00 3.63
CA GLN A 224 -14.69 -6.50 4.26
C GLN A 224 -14.66 -6.33 5.78
N TYR A 225 -13.49 -6.52 6.38
CA TYR A 225 -13.30 -6.53 7.83
C TYR A 225 -12.39 -5.38 8.26
N VAL A 226 -12.71 -4.78 9.40
CA VAL A 226 -11.84 -3.82 10.09
C VAL A 226 -11.70 -4.21 11.55
N PHE A 227 -10.47 -4.25 12.06
CA PHE A 227 -10.20 -4.61 13.45
C PHE A 227 -10.22 -3.38 14.34
N VAL A 228 -11.15 -3.32 15.30
CA VAL A 228 -11.30 -2.18 16.20
C VAL A 228 -11.26 -2.67 17.64
N LYS A 229 -10.24 -2.25 18.40
CA LYS A 229 -10.10 -2.53 19.84
C LYS A 229 -10.26 -4.03 20.20
N GLY A 230 -9.56 -4.91 19.50
CA GLY A 230 -9.59 -6.35 19.82
C GLY A 230 -10.73 -7.13 19.14
N LYS A 231 -11.50 -6.51 18.25
CA LYS A 231 -12.67 -7.14 17.61
C LYS A 231 -12.74 -6.82 16.13
N ASP A 232 -13.05 -7.83 15.32
CA ASP A 232 -13.36 -7.64 13.90
C ASP A 232 -14.78 -7.12 13.71
N ILE A 233 -14.92 -6.09 12.89
CA ILE A 233 -16.18 -5.56 12.40
C ILE A 233 -16.32 -5.98 10.94
N ASP A 234 -17.39 -6.72 10.63
CA ASP A 234 -17.76 -7.10 9.26
C ASP A 234 -18.63 -6.00 8.64
N LEU A 235 -18.05 -5.20 7.75
CA LEU A 235 -18.73 -4.07 7.12
C LEU A 235 -19.87 -4.52 6.22
N PHE A 236 -19.80 -5.74 5.68
CA PHE A 236 -20.74 -6.27 4.70
C PHE A 236 -21.96 -6.93 5.37
N LYS A 237 -21.93 -7.15 6.68
CA LYS A 237 -23.10 -7.61 7.44
C LYS A 237 -24.10 -6.51 7.77
N ALA A 238 -23.73 -5.24 7.60
CA ALA A 238 -24.61 -4.12 7.90
C ALA A 238 -25.73 -3.98 6.86
N PRO A 239 -26.97 -3.66 7.28
CA PRO A 239 -28.03 -3.29 6.34
C PRO A 239 -27.64 -2.09 5.46
N ASN A 240 -28.00 -2.14 4.18
CA ASN A 240 -27.72 -1.10 3.18
C ASN A 240 -26.22 -0.78 2.99
N HIS A 241 -25.32 -1.71 3.33
CA HIS A 241 -23.88 -1.51 3.18
C HIS A 241 -23.49 -1.29 1.71
N GLU A 242 -24.12 -1.97 0.76
CA GLU A 242 -23.68 -1.99 -0.65
C GLU A 242 -23.48 -0.59 -1.25
N SER A 243 -24.47 0.28 -1.16
CA SER A 243 -24.39 1.63 -1.74
C SER A 243 -23.41 2.53 -0.97
N ILE A 244 -23.39 2.43 0.35
CA ILE A 244 -22.54 3.24 1.22
C ILE A 244 -21.07 2.85 1.04
N LEU A 245 -20.76 1.55 1.06
CA LEU A 245 -19.40 1.04 0.89
C LEU A 245 -18.90 1.27 -0.54
N LYS A 246 -19.74 1.08 -1.56
CA LYS A 246 -19.38 1.42 -2.94
C LYS A 246 -18.93 2.88 -3.07
N GLU A 247 -19.69 3.80 -2.49
CA GLU A 247 -19.32 5.22 -2.50
C GLU A 247 -18.08 5.51 -1.66
N THR A 248 -17.93 4.83 -0.52
CA THR A 248 -16.73 4.93 0.34
C THR A 248 -15.48 4.55 -0.45
N TYR A 249 -15.49 3.40 -1.13
CA TYR A 249 -14.35 2.93 -1.90
C TYR A 249 -14.10 3.78 -3.14
N ARG A 250 -15.15 4.39 -3.74
CA ARG A 250 -14.96 5.42 -4.78
C ARG A 250 -14.18 6.62 -4.24
N LEU A 251 -14.55 7.12 -3.08
CA LEU A 251 -13.87 8.28 -2.47
C LEU A 251 -12.44 7.94 -2.04
N PHE A 252 -12.22 6.77 -1.44
CA PHE A 252 -10.88 6.30 -1.09
C PHE A 252 -10.01 6.10 -2.34
N TRP A 253 -10.56 5.51 -3.40
CA TRP A 253 -9.86 5.37 -4.68
C TRP A 253 -9.46 6.72 -5.26
N ASN A 254 -10.38 7.69 -5.27
CA ASN A 254 -10.14 9.03 -5.76
C ASN A 254 -9.05 9.77 -4.96
N TYR A 255 -9.07 9.62 -3.63
CA TYR A 255 -8.00 10.12 -2.76
C TYR A 255 -6.65 9.58 -3.19
N HIS A 256 -6.56 8.26 -3.36
CA HIS A 256 -5.32 7.61 -3.78
C HIS A 256 -4.91 8.08 -5.18
N LEU A 257 -5.85 8.18 -6.12
CA LEU A 257 -5.57 8.60 -7.49
C LEU A 257 -5.00 10.03 -7.53
N ASN A 258 -5.47 10.90 -6.64
CA ASN A 258 -4.97 12.26 -6.61
C ASN A 258 -3.55 12.36 -6.03
N PHE A 259 -3.29 11.70 -4.90
CA PHE A 259 -2.07 11.89 -4.12
C PHE A 259 -0.96 10.87 -4.39
N TYR A 260 -1.33 9.67 -4.83
CA TYR A 260 -0.42 8.58 -5.18
C TYR A 260 -0.42 8.31 -6.68
N GLY A 261 -1.53 8.65 -7.36
CA GLY A 261 -1.64 8.52 -8.80
C GLY A 261 -1.34 7.10 -9.24
N GLN A 262 -1.96 6.10 -8.61
CA GLN A 262 -1.93 4.70 -9.03
C GLN A 262 -2.46 4.52 -10.45
N ALA A 263 -2.18 3.37 -11.05
CA ALA A 263 -2.72 3.03 -12.36
C ALA A 263 -4.20 2.66 -12.27
N TYR A 264 -4.99 3.04 -13.27
CA TYR A 264 -6.42 2.75 -13.31
C TYR A 264 -6.74 1.29 -13.66
N ASN A 265 -5.87 0.67 -14.46
CA ASN A 265 -6.00 -0.72 -14.92
C ASN A 265 -4.63 -1.28 -15.34
N GLN A 266 -4.63 -2.55 -15.75
CA GLN A 266 -3.39 -3.24 -16.11
C GLN A 266 -2.70 -2.66 -17.35
N LYS A 267 -3.46 -2.14 -18.32
CA LYS A 267 -2.90 -1.45 -19.50
C LYS A 267 -2.08 -0.24 -19.09
N GLU A 268 -2.57 0.54 -18.14
CA GLU A 268 -1.82 1.69 -17.62
C GLU A 268 -0.59 1.25 -16.81
N LEU A 269 -0.69 0.18 -16.00
CA LEU A 269 0.49 -0.40 -15.33
C LEU A 269 1.57 -0.81 -16.32
N VAL A 270 1.22 -1.52 -17.39
CA VAL A 270 2.17 -1.91 -18.44
C VAL A 270 2.82 -0.68 -19.06
N LYS A 271 2.03 0.35 -19.40
CA LYS A 271 2.56 1.61 -19.94
C LYS A 271 3.57 2.26 -18.99
N ARG A 272 3.30 2.26 -17.69
CA ARG A 272 4.21 2.81 -16.68
C ARG A 272 5.48 1.97 -16.54
N LEU A 273 5.35 0.65 -16.68
CA LEU A 273 6.47 -0.27 -16.63
C LEU A 273 7.43 -0.06 -17.83
N SER A 274 6.91 0.24 -19.02
CA SER A 274 7.68 0.39 -20.27
C SER A 274 8.85 1.38 -20.24
N GLY A 275 8.95 2.27 -19.25
CA GLY A 275 10.07 3.20 -19.08
C GLY A 275 11.15 2.76 -18.08
N THR A 276 10.94 1.64 -17.39
CA THR A 276 11.77 1.22 -16.26
C THR A 276 12.98 0.38 -16.69
N THR A 277 14.00 0.30 -15.84
CA THR A 277 15.12 -0.64 -16.04
C THR A 277 14.65 -2.09 -16.11
N VAL A 278 13.62 -2.46 -15.32
CA VAL A 278 13.07 -3.82 -15.32
C VAL A 278 12.41 -4.16 -16.64
N ALA A 279 11.71 -3.22 -17.29
CA ALA A 279 11.18 -3.44 -18.64
C ALA A 279 12.27 -3.78 -19.65
N ARG A 280 13.42 -3.10 -19.60
CA ARG A 280 14.57 -3.41 -20.47
C ARG A 280 15.11 -4.82 -20.22
N THR A 281 15.15 -5.27 -18.96
CA THR A 281 15.53 -6.64 -18.63
C THR A 281 14.55 -7.66 -19.23
N ILE A 282 13.24 -7.39 -19.13
CA ILE A 282 12.20 -8.23 -19.73
C ILE A 282 12.35 -8.29 -21.26
N GLU A 283 12.50 -7.14 -21.91
CA GLU A 283 12.70 -7.04 -23.36
C GLU A 283 13.95 -7.81 -23.80
N ALA A 284 15.06 -7.67 -23.10
CA ALA A 284 16.29 -8.41 -23.38
C ALA A 284 16.07 -9.92 -23.29
N CYS A 285 15.34 -10.37 -22.27
CA CYS A 285 15.01 -11.78 -22.10
C CYS A 285 14.10 -12.30 -23.22
N ARG A 286 13.06 -11.56 -23.58
CA ARG A 286 12.15 -11.94 -24.66
C ARG A 286 12.85 -11.95 -26.02
N LYS A 287 13.73 -10.97 -26.28
CA LYS A 287 14.57 -10.95 -27.48
C LYS A 287 15.42 -12.22 -27.58
N LYS A 288 16.07 -12.62 -26.48
CA LYS A 288 16.85 -13.85 -26.42
C LYS A 288 16.00 -15.08 -26.72
N PHE A 289 14.82 -15.21 -26.11
CA PHE A 289 13.92 -16.33 -26.37
C PHE A 289 13.48 -16.43 -27.83
N TRP A 290 13.16 -15.30 -28.46
CA TRP A 290 12.77 -15.26 -29.87
C TRP A 290 13.91 -15.72 -30.79
N GLN A 291 15.12 -15.22 -30.54
CA GLN A 291 16.32 -15.61 -31.29
C GLN A 291 16.63 -17.09 -31.13
N ASP A 292 16.67 -17.58 -29.89
CA ASP A 292 16.97 -18.98 -29.59
C ASP A 292 15.95 -19.92 -30.28
N PHE A 293 14.67 -19.53 -30.39
CA PHE A 293 13.63 -20.33 -31.05
C PHE A 293 13.74 -20.36 -32.59
N HIS A 294 14.08 -19.25 -33.24
CA HIS A 294 14.12 -19.15 -34.71
C HIS A 294 15.49 -19.47 -35.32
N VAL A 295 16.55 -19.50 -34.52
CA VAL A 295 17.88 -19.93 -34.99
C VAL A 295 18.08 -21.44 -34.81
N SER A 296 17.35 -22.07 -33.89
CA SER A 296 17.46 -23.51 -33.59
C SER A 296 16.52 -24.40 -34.40
N ASN A 297 15.63 -23.82 -35.22
CA ASN A 297 14.72 -24.52 -36.14
C ASN A 297 15.05 -24.12 -37.57
#